data_AF-A0A6L5HK07-F1
#
_entry.id   AF-A0A6L5HK07-F1
#
_cell.length_a   1.000
_cell.length_b   1.000
_cell.length_c   1.000
_cell.angle_alpha   90.00
_cell.angle_beta   90.00
_cell.angle_gamma   90.00
#
_symmetry.space_group_name_H-M   'P 1'
#
loop_
_entity.id
_entity.type
_entity.pdbx_description
1 polymer ?
#
loop_
_entity_poly.entity_id
_entity_poly.type
_entity_poly.pdbx_seq_one_letter_code
_entity_poly.pdbx_strand_id
1 'polypeptide(L)'
;MNRTLDQTALLLGMKPRAFRTKLRELGVLTDNGDLASAHLERGYLFSETRSRWNTSIGKHTCYAVVMVKDAGIEWIAKTLGIDSSSKKDAAA
;
A
#
# COMPACT_ATOMS: atom_id res chain seq x y z
N MET A 1 10.26 5.09 7.53
CA MET A 1 10.63 4.08 6.52
C MET A 1 9.41 3.74 5.68
N ASN A 2 9.49 3.87 4.36
CA ASN A 2 8.35 3.62 3.47
C ASN A 2 8.12 2.12 3.27
N ARG A 3 6.87 1.67 3.27
CA ARG A 3 6.50 0.25 3.15
C ARG A 3 5.61 0.03 1.93
N THR A 4 5.72 -1.14 1.32
CA THR A 4 4.78 -1.54 0.27
C THR A 4 3.41 -1.83 0.89
N LEU A 5 2.34 -1.84 0.08
CA LEU A 5 1.01 -2.24 0.55
C LEU A 5 1.00 -3.65 1.18
N ASP A 6 1.81 -4.58 0.67
CA ASP A 6 1.92 -5.94 1.23
C ASP A 6 2.54 -5.94 2.62
N GLN A 7 3.62 -5.17 2.81
CA GLN A 7 4.28 -5.02 4.11
C GLN A 7 3.36 -4.31 5.13
N THR A 8 2.62 -3.28 4.68
CA THR A 8 1.63 -2.60 5.52
C THR A 8 0.48 -3.53 5.89
N ALA A 9 -0.01 -4.36 4.96
CA ALA A 9 -1.04 -5.35 5.25
C ALA A 9 -0.58 -6.35 6.33
N LEU A 10 0.64 -6.87 6.22
CA LEU A 10 1.24 -7.76 7.23
C LEU A 10 1.34 -7.08 8.60
N LEU A 11 1.77 -5.82 8.63
CA LEU A 11 1.88 -5.04 9.86
C LEU A 11 0.51 -4.82 10.52
N LEU A 12 -0.55 -4.70 9.74
CA LEU A 12 -1.94 -4.55 10.19
C LEU A 12 -2.65 -5.91 10.43
N GLY A 13 -1.94 -7.04 10.32
CA GLY A 13 -2.52 -8.38 10.52
C GLY A 13 -3.49 -8.83 9.43
N MET A 14 -3.43 -8.22 8.24
CA MET A 14 -4.34 -8.50 7.12
C MET A 14 -3.66 -9.28 5.99
N LYS A 15 -4.46 -10.09 5.29
CA LYS A 15 -4.03 -10.68 4.01
C LYS A 15 -3.88 -9.57 2.96
N PRO A 16 -2.77 -9.50 2.20
CA PRO A 16 -2.53 -8.38 1.28
C PRO A 16 -3.58 -8.20 0.18
N ARG A 17 -4.20 -9.28 -0.28
CA ARG A 17 -5.28 -9.23 -1.26
C ARG A 17 -6.53 -8.57 -0.68
N ALA A 18 -6.95 -8.98 0.52
CA ALA A 18 -8.10 -8.39 1.21
C ALA A 18 -7.86 -6.91 1.54
N PHE A 19 -6.63 -6.57 1.94
CA PHE A 19 -6.22 -5.19 2.18
C PHE A 19 -6.37 -4.31 0.94
N ARG A 20 -5.88 -4.77 -0.22
CA ARG A 20 -6.05 -4.03 -1.49
C ARG A 20 -7.51 -3.90 -1.91
N THR A 21 -8.34 -4.91 -1.69
CA THR A 21 -9.77 -4.81 -1.95
C THR A 21 -10.41 -3.71 -1.12
N LYS A 22 -10.15 -3.68 0.20
CA LYS A 22 -10.67 -2.59 1.06
C LYS A 22 -10.18 -1.21 0.62
N LEU A 23 -8.92 -1.08 0.21
CA LEU A 23 -8.40 0.19 -0.29
C LEU A 23 -9.07 0.64 -1.60
N ARG A 24 -9.51 -0.29 -2.46
CA ARG A 24 -10.33 0.04 -3.63
C ARG A 24 -11.75 0.45 -3.24
N GLU A 25 -12.37 -0.28 -2.31
CA GLU A 25 -13.70 0.07 -1.78
C GLU A 25 -13.71 1.47 -1.14
N LEU A 26 -12.62 1.86 -0.48
CA LEU A 26 -12.42 3.19 0.09
C LEU A 26 -12.06 4.27 -0.94
N GLY A 27 -11.84 3.91 -2.20
CA GLY A 27 -11.42 4.84 -3.27
C GLY A 27 -9.97 5.33 -3.15
N VAL A 28 -9.14 4.69 -2.31
CA VAL A 28 -7.71 5.02 -2.17
C VAL A 28 -6.92 4.49 -3.37
N LEU A 29 -7.28 3.28 -3.83
CA LEU A 29 -6.74 2.68 -5.03
C LEU A 29 -7.79 2.69 -6.13
N THR A 30 -7.34 2.85 -7.38
CA THR A 30 -8.17 2.63 -8.56
C THR A 30 -8.40 1.13 -8.78
N ASP A 31 -9.33 0.78 -9.68
CA ASP A 31 -9.56 -0.62 -10.07
C ASP A 31 -8.29 -1.30 -10.59
N ASN A 32 -7.45 -0.55 -11.31
CA ASN A 32 -6.15 -0.98 -11.82
C ASN A 32 -5.10 -1.19 -10.72
N GLY A 33 -5.36 -0.75 -9.49
CA GLY A 33 -4.44 -0.84 -8.36
C GLY A 33 -3.45 0.31 -8.25
N ASP A 34 -3.65 1.38 -9.02
CA ASP A 34 -2.88 2.61 -8.91
C ASP A 34 -3.41 3.49 -7.77
N LEU A 35 -2.58 4.41 -7.29
CA LEU A 35 -3.00 5.38 -6.28
C LEU A 35 -3.99 6.38 -6.91
N ALA A 36 -5.17 6.54 -6.31
CA ALA A 36 -6.15 7.50 -6.77
C ALA A 36 -5.63 8.94 -6.59
N SER A 37 -5.90 9.80 -7.58
CA SER A 37 -5.36 11.17 -7.62
C SER A 37 -5.72 12.00 -6.39
N ALA A 38 -6.90 11.76 -5.80
CA ALA A 38 -7.37 12.43 -4.58
C ALA A 38 -6.48 12.17 -3.34
N HIS A 39 -5.63 11.13 -3.38
CA HIS A 39 -4.78 10.73 -2.26
C HIS A 39 -3.28 11.05 -2.48
N LEU A 40 -2.89 11.53 -3.67
CA LEU A 40 -1.50 11.92 -3.97
C LEU A 40 -1.02 13.08 -3.09
N GLU A 41 -1.86 14.11 -2.91
CA GLU A 41 -1.47 15.34 -2.19
C GLU A 41 -1.57 15.22 -0.67
N ARG A 42 -2.28 14.22 -0.15
CA ARG A 42 -2.49 14.03 1.30
C ARG A 42 -1.23 13.57 2.05
N GLY A 43 -0.17 13.20 1.33
CA GLY A 43 1.13 12.89 1.92
C GLY A 43 1.23 11.54 2.63
N TYR A 44 0.18 10.72 2.68
CA TYR A 44 0.16 9.40 3.33
C TYR A 44 0.64 8.26 2.45
N LEU A 45 0.31 8.32 1.16
CA LEU A 45 0.71 7.35 0.14
C LEU A 45 1.39 8.07 -1.01
N PHE A 46 2.25 7.38 -1.73
CA PHE A 46 2.85 7.88 -2.97
C PHE A 46 3.08 6.73 -3.94
N SER A 47 3.21 7.06 -5.22
CA SER A 47 3.54 6.09 -6.25
C SER A 47 5.03 6.13 -6.55
N GLU A 48 5.73 5.02 -6.34
CA GLU A 48 7.15 4.87 -6.64
C GLU A 48 7.31 4.23 -8.03
N THR A 49 7.87 4.99 -8.97
CA THR A 49 8.19 4.47 -10.31
C THR A 49 9.39 3.55 -10.25
N ARG A 50 9.24 2.34 -10.78
CA ARG A 50 10.28 1.32 -10.91
C ARG A 50 10.43 0.92 -12.36
N SER A 51 11.63 0.50 -12.72
CA SER A 51 11.91 -0.08 -14.04
C SER A 51 12.57 -1.44 -13.89
N ARG A 52 12.26 -2.35 -14.81
CA ARG A 52 12.94 -3.65 -14.93
C ARG A 52 13.28 -3.92 -16.37
N TRP A 53 14.40 -4.59 -16.61
CA TRP A 53 14.69 -5.13 -17.93
C TRP A 53 13.69 -6.26 -18.23
N ASN A 54 13.04 -6.19 -19.40
CA ASN A 54 12.13 -7.24 -19.86
C ASN A 54 12.72 -7.93 -21.08
N THR A 55 13.19 -9.16 -20.88
CA THR A 55 13.87 -9.96 -21.90
C THR A 55 12.95 -10.35 -23.06
N SER A 56 11.63 -10.47 -22.86
CA SER A 56 10.71 -10.86 -23.93
C SER A 56 10.46 -9.75 -24.94
N ILE A 57 10.54 -8.49 -24.52
CA ILE A 57 10.30 -7.30 -25.37
C ILE A 57 11.64 -6.62 -25.73
N GLY A 58 12.76 -7.06 -25.15
CA GLY A 58 14.09 -6.48 -25.35
C GLY A 58 14.21 -5.02 -24.90
N LYS A 59 13.38 -4.57 -23.94
CA LYS A 59 13.32 -3.18 -23.47
C LYS A 59 13.04 -3.12 -21.96
N HIS A 60 13.31 -1.97 -21.35
CA HIS A 60 12.87 -1.71 -19.97
C HIS A 60 11.34 -1.55 -19.91
N THR A 61 10.70 -2.24 -18.95
CA THR A 61 9.31 -2.01 -18.58
C THR A 61 9.28 -1.15 -17.33
N CYS A 62 8.59 -0.02 -17.41
CA CYS A 62 8.35 0.88 -16.28
C CYS A 62 6.98 0.62 -15.67
N TYR A 63 6.90 0.58 -14.35
CA TYR A 63 5.67 0.38 -13.60
C TYR A 63 5.73 1.18 -12.30
N ALA A 64 4.58 1.44 -11.68
CA ALA A 64 4.52 2.17 -10.44
C ALA A 64 4.03 1.27 -9.30
N VAL A 65 4.63 1.42 -8.13
CA VAL A 65 4.25 0.69 -6.92
C VAL A 65 3.75 1.69 -5.89
N VAL A 66 2.56 1.44 -5.36
CA VAL A 66 2.02 2.28 -4.28
C VAL A 66 2.73 1.97 -2.97
N MET A 67 3.30 3.00 -2.38
CA MET A 67 4.05 2.97 -1.12
C MET A 67 3.30 3.77 -0.06
N VAL A 68 3.42 3.33 1.19
CA VAL A 68 2.81 3.94 2.37
C VAL A 68 3.92 4.56 3.22
N LYS A 69 3.77 5.84 3.59
CA LYS A 69 4.64 6.49 4.57
C LYS A 69 4.25 6.07 5.98
N ASP A 70 5.11 6.27 6.96
CA ASP A 70 4.80 5.88 8.35
C ASP A 70 3.50 6.52 8.86
N ALA A 71 3.29 7.82 8.63
CA ALA A 71 2.05 8.51 8.98
C ALA A 71 0.80 7.95 8.25
N GLY A 72 1.00 7.36 7.07
CA GLY A 72 -0.08 6.72 6.31
C GLY A 72 -0.53 5.40 6.93
N ILE A 73 0.32 4.72 7.70
CA ILE A 73 -0.04 3.46 8.37
C ILE A 73 -1.10 3.72 9.44
N GLU A 74 -0.90 4.74 10.27
CA GLU A 74 -1.87 5.15 11.30
C GLU A 74 -3.18 5.63 10.68
N TRP A 75 -3.10 6.42 9.61
CA TRP A 75 -4.28 6.87 8.88
C TRP A 75 -5.10 5.69 8.32
N ILE A 76 -4.42 4.71 7.70
CA ILE A 76 -5.08 3.50 7.17
C ILE A 76 -5.67 2.67 8.31
N ALA A 77 -4.94 2.44 9.40
CA ALA A 77 -5.43 1.69 10.55
C ALA A 77 -6.72 2.30 11.13
N LYS A 78 -6.72 3.62 11.33
CA LYS A 78 -7.89 4.38 11.79
C LYS A 78 -9.06 4.31 10.82
N THR A 79 -8.78 4.44 9.51
CA THR A 79 -9.81 4.38 8.47
C THR A 79 -10.45 2.99 8.37
N LEU A 80 -9.67 1.93 8.64
CA LEU A 80 -10.13 0.55 8.63
C LEU A 80 -10.76 0.10 9.96
N GLY A 81 -10.77 0.96 10.98
CA GLY A 81 -11.23 0.60 12.32
C GLY A 81 -10.39 -0.50 12.98
N ILE A 82 -9.12 -0.63 12.58
CA ILE A 82 -8.19 -1.59 13.18
C ILE A 82 -7.50 -0.83 14.31
N ASP A 83 -7.83 -1.18 15.55
CA ASP A 83 -7.11 -0.66 16.71
C ASP A 83 -5.63 -1.00 16.54
N SER A 84 -4.79 0.03 16.49
CA SER A 84 -3.33 -0.10 16.52
C SER A 84 -2.81 -0.79 17.79
N SER A 85 -3.71 -1.13 18.73
CA SER A 85 -3.47 -1.89 19.96
C SER A 85 -3.23 -3.39 19.77
N SER A 86 -3.47 -3.99 18.59
CA SER A 86 -3.13 -5.41 18.36
C SER A 86 -1.64 -5.67 18.12
N LYS A 87 -0.76 -4.74 18.49
CA LYS A 87 0.68 -5.01 18.70
C LYS A 87 0.97 -5.23 20.18
N LYS A 88 0.31 -6.22 20.76
CA LYS A 88 0.86 -6.97 21.90
C LYS A 88 0.60 -8.43 21.56
N ASP A 89 1.64 -9.25 21.65
CA ASP A 89 1.64 -10.71 21.47
C ASP A 89 1.79 -11.24 20.03
N ALA A 90 3.04 -11.21 19.55
CA ALA A 90 3.75 -12.30 18.86
C ALA A 90 5.18 -11.78 18.54
N ALA A 91 6.28 -12.29 19.07
CA ALA A 91 6.59 -13.62 19.58
C ALA A 91 7.66 -13.55 20.69
N ALA A 92 7.52 -14.50 21.63
CA ALA A 92 8.58 -15.00 22.50
C ALA A 92 9.49 -15.98 21.74
#